data_AF-A0A835HMS7-F1
#
_entry.id   AF-A0A835HMS7-F1
#
_cell.length_a   1.000
_cell.length_b   1.000
_cell.length_c   1.000
_cell.angle_alpha   90.00
_cell.angle_beta   90.00
_cell.angle_gamma   90.00
#
_symmetry.space_group_name_H-M   'P 1'
#
loop_
_entity.id
_entity.type
_entity.pdbx_description
1 polymer ?
#
loop_
_entity_poly.entity_id
_entity_poly.type
_entity_poly.pdbx_seq_one_letter_code
_entity_poly.pdbx_strand_id
1 'polypeptide(L)'
;MEGWTGAKLAQLLQEAALVAVRRGQGSILQSDVDDAVDCLTVGPKRVGIELGHQGQCRRATTEVGTAMTSYLLKRYEDAKVESCNASQSFLVAKF
;
A
#
# COMPACT_ATOMS: atom_id res chain seq x y z
N MET A 1 1.52 11.67 10.79
CA MET A 1 0.86 11.49 9.48
C MET A 1 1.16 12.73 8.67
N GLU A 2 1.77 12.62 7.50
CA GLU A 2 1.71 13.72 6.55
C GLU A 2 0.23 13.95 6.23
N GLY A 3 -0.26 15.17 6.47
CA GLY A 3 -1.66 15.50 6.25
C GLY A 3 -2.04 15.31 4.79
N TRP A 4 -3.21 14.73 4.54
CA TRP A 4 -3.80 14.70 3.21
C TRP A 4 -4.09 16.15 2.78
N THR A 5 -3.44 16.59 1.69
CA THR A 5 -3.70 17.90 1.11
C THR A 5 -5.01 17.87 0.32
N GLY A 6 -5.61 19.04 0.05
CA GLY A 6 -6.80 19.12 -0.79
C GLY A 6 -6.63 18.46 -2.17
N ALA A 7 -5.44 18.59 -2.76
CA ALA A 7 -5.11 17.92 -4.01
C ALA A 7 -5.06 16.39 -3.87
N LYS A 8 -4.45 15.87 -2.79
CA LYS A 8 -4.42 14.42 -2.52
C LYS A 8 -5.82 13.87 -2.26
N LEU A 9 -6.69 14.62 -1.58
CA LEU A 9 -8.09 14.23 -1.36
C LEU A 9 -8.89 14.20 -2.66
N ALA A 10 -8.71 15.18 -3.54
CA ALA A 10 -9.34 15.19 -4.86
C ALA A 10 -8.90 13.98 -5.70
N GLN A 11 -7.59 13.68 -5.71
CA GLN A 11 -7.05 12.51 -6.38
C GLN A 11 -7.58 11.20 -5.79
N LEU A 12 -7.68 11.10 -4.46
CA LEU A 12 -8.26 9.94 -3.78
C LEU A 12 -9.69 9.66 -4.23
N LEU A 13 -10.54 10.70 -4.24
CA LEU A 13 -11.93 10.56 -4.69
C LEU A 13 -12.04 10.22 -6.18
N GLN A 14 -11.14 10.76 -7.01
CA GLN A 14 -11.07 10.42 -8.43
C GLN A 14 -10.74 8.94 -8.64
N GLU A 15 -9.74 8.41 -7.94
CA GLU A 15 -9.40 6.98 -8.02
C GLU A 15 -10.50 6.08 -7.46
N ALA A 16 -11.14 6.46 -6.36
CA ALA A 16 -12.29 5.71 -5.82
C ALA A 16 -13.45 5.63 -6.82
N ALA A 17 -13.73 6.72 -7.55
CA ALA A 17 -14.72 6.73 -8.62
C ALA A 17 -14.34 5.78 -9.78
N LEU A 18 -13.06 5.76 -10.17
CA LEU A 18 -12.57 4.82 -11.19
C LEU A 18 -12.69 3.37 -10.74
N VAL A 19 -12.42 3.06 -9.47
CA VAL A 19 -12.60 1.72 -8.90
C VAL A 19 -14.08 1.31 -8.94
N ALA A 20 -14.99 2.16 -8.47
CA ALA A 20 -16.43 1.90 -8.47
C ALA A 20 -16.97 1.64 -9.89
N VAL A 21 -16.59 2.48 -10.87
CA VAL A 21 -17.02 2.32 -12.26
C VAL A 21 -16.46 1.04 -12.89
N ARG A 22 -15.19 0.67 -12.61
CA ARG A 22 -14.61 -0.60 -13.08
C ARG A 22 -15.33 -1.82 -12.51
N ARG A 23 -15.97 -1.69 -11.35
CA ARG A 23 -16.83 -2.71 -10.72
C ARG A 23 -18.27 -2.69 -11.21
N GLY A 24 -18.64 -1.76 -12.10
CA GLY A 24 -20.01 -1.59 -12.59
C GLY A 24 -20.96 -1.00 -11.55
N GLN A 25 -20.45 -0.29 -10.55
CA GLN A 25 -21.26 0.33 -9.50
C GLN A 25 -21.65 1.76 -9.87
N GLY A 26 -22.85 2.19 -9.45
CA GLY A 26 -23.38 3.54 -9.67
C GLY A 26 -23.08 4.53 -8.54
N SER A 27 -22.39 4.10 -7.50
CA SER A 27 -22.08 4.88 -6.31
C SER A 27 -20.72 4.45 -5.74
N ILE A 28 -19.97 5.40 -5.19
CA ILE A 28 -18.71 5.12 -4.50
C ILE A 28 -19.03 4.53 -3.12
N LEU A 29 -18.46 3.36 -2.83
CA LEU A 29 -18.51 2.73 -1.52
C LEU A 29 -17.21 2.97 -0.75
N GLN A 30 -17.25 2.74 0.57
CA GLN A 30 -16.05 2.86 1.41
C GLN A 30 -14.92 1.94 0.92
N SER A 31 -15.26 0.73 0.46
CA SER A 31 -14.28 -0.21 -0.11
C SER A 31 -13.54 0.35 -1.32
N ASP A 32 -14.20 1.18 -2.15
CA ASP A 32 -13.54 1.79 -3.32
C ASP A 32 -12.57 2.88 -2.91
N VAL A 33 -12.88 3.59 -1.81
CA VAL A 33 -11.98 4.57 -1.19
C VAL A 33 -10.78 3.86 -0.56
N ASP A 34 -10.99 2.74 0.14
CA ASP A 34 -9.92 1.93 0.73
C ASP A 34 -8.96 1.42 -0.36
N ASP A 35 -9.50 0.87 -1.46
CA ASP A 35 -8.69 0.43 -2.61
C ASP A 35 -7.93 1.58 -3.28
N ALA A 36 -8.53 2.78 -3.32
CA ALA A 36 -7.89 3.97 -3.85
C ALA A 36 -6.77 4.48 -2.93
N VAL A 37 -6.93 4.40 -1.61
CA VAL A 37 -5.84 4.67 -0.65
C VAL A 37 -4.67 3.72 -0.89
N ASP A 38 -4.93 2.42 -1.03
CA ASP A 38 -3.90 1.43 -1.32
C ASP A 38 -3.18 1.74 -2.64
N CYS A 39 -3.92 2.09 -3.68
CA CYS A 39 -3.37 2.48 -4.98
C CYS A 39 -2.43 3.70 -4.88
N LEU A 40 -2.79 4.71 -4.08
CA LEU A 40 -2.00 5.95 -3.94
C LEU A 40 -0.81 5.83 -2.98
N THR A 41 -0.88 4.90 -2.02
CA THR A 41 0.17 4.71 -1.01
C THR A 41 1.16 3.63 -1.38
N VAL A 42 0.68 2.47 -1.82
CA VAL A 42 1.47 1.29 -2.16
C VAL A 42 1.73 1.21 -3.67
N GLY A 43 0.80 1.72 -4.48
CA GLY A 43 0.83 1.66 -5.94
C GLY A 43 -0.26 0.75 -6.52
N PRO A 44 -0.50 0.83 -7.84
CA PRO A 44 -1.56 0.08 -8.48
C PRO A 44 -1.32 -1.44 -8.43
N LYS A 45 -2.38 -2.20 -8.17
CA LYS A 45 -2.34 -3.67 -8.21
C LYS A 45 -1.95 -4.15 -9.61
N ARG A 46 -0.88 -4.94 -9.71
CA ARG A 46 -0.41 -5.54 -10.96
C ARG A 46 -1.27 -6.76 -11.34
N VAL A 47 -2.45 -6.50 -11.88
CA VAL A 47 -3.35 -7.54 -12.39
C VAL A 47 -2.78 -8.10 -13.69
N GLY A 48 -2.75 -9.44 -13.86
CA GLY A 48 -2.23 -10.11 -15.06
C GLY A 48 -0.73 -10.44 -15.04
N ILE A 49 0.03 -10.02 -14.01
CA ILE A 49 1.38 -10.52 -13.76
C ILE A 49 1.26 -11.63 -12.71
N GLU A 50 1.08 -12.86 -13.19
CA GLU A 50 1.03 -14.02 -12.31
C GLU A 50 2.44 -14.58 -12.10
N LEU A 51 2.87 -14.64 -10.84
CA LEU A 51 4.12 -15.30 -10.49
C LEU A 51 3.88 -16.81 -10.49
N GLY A 52 4.79 -17.60 -11.07
CA GLY A 52 4.81 -19.04 -10.85
C GLY A 52 5.04 -19.37 -9.37
N HIS A 53 4.80 -20.62 -8.97
CA HIS A 53 4.88 -21.06 -7.56
C HIS A 53 6.16 -20.59 -6.84
N GLN A 54 7.33 -20.75 -7.47
CA GLN A 54 8.60 -20.30 -6.90
C GLN A 54 8.67 -18.78 -6.72
N GLY A 55 8.09 -18.00 -7.64
CA GLY A 55 8.01 -16.54 -7.54
C GLY A 55 7.09 -16.11 -6.40
N GLN A 56 5.95 -16.78 -6.25
CA GLN A 56 5.02 -16.54 -5.13
C GLN A 56 5.68 -16.85 -3.78
N CYS A 57 6.34 -18.01 -3.65
CA CYS A 57 7.05 -18.39 -2.43
C CYS A 57 8.13 -17.38 -2.05
N ARG A 58 8.97 -16.95 -3.02
CA ARG A 58 10.00 -15.93 -2.78
C ARG A 58 9.40 -14.62 -2.29
N ARG A 59 8.33 -14.15 -2.94
CA ARG A 59 7.66 -12.91 -2.56
C ARG A 59 7.07 -13.00 -1.16
N ALA A 60 6.36 -14.09 -0.86
CA ALA A 60 5.77 -14.32 0.46
C ALA A 60 6.84 -14.32 1.57
N THR A 61 7.96 -15.03 1.38
CA THR A 61 9.04 -15.05 2.35
C THR A 61 9.63 -13.65 2.61
N THR A 62 9.85 -12.86 1.55
CA THR A 62 10.37 -11.50 1.68
C THR A 62 9.38 -10.57 2.40
N GLU A 63 8.09 -10.63 2.05
CA GLU A 63 7.06 -9.81 2.69
C GLU A 63 6.91 -10.16 4.18
N VAL A 64 6.87 -11.45 4.53
CA VAL A 64 6.83 -11.93 5.92
C VAL A 64 8.08 -11.50 6.68
N GLY A 65 9.27 -11.68 6.10
CA GLY A 65 10.53 -11.27 6.74
C GLY A 65 10.57 -9.77 7.03
N THR A 66 10.11 -8.96 6.08
CA THR A 66 10.02 -7.50 6.26
C THR A 66 9.02 -7.13 7.35
N ALA A 67 7.84 -7.77 7.38
CA ALA A 67 6.82 -7.52 8.39
C ALA A 67 7.29 -7.92 9.80
N MET A 68 7.87 -9.12 9.96
CA MET A 68 8.40 -9.60 11.24
C MET A 68 9.53 -8.71 11.75
N THR A 69 10.50 -8.38 10.89
CA THR A 69 11.65 -7.56 11.29
C THR A 69 11.20 -6.17 11.72
N SER A 70 10.31 -5.52 10.95
CA SER A 70 9.75 -4.22 11.29
C SER A 70 9.01 -4.24 12.63
N TYR A 71 8.24 -5.30 12.88
CA TYR A 71 7.51 -5.48 14.13
C TYR A 71 8.45 -5.65 15.33
N LEU A 72 9.48 -6.49 15.20
CA LEU A 72 10.44 -6.75 16.27
C LEU A 72 11.30 -5.51 16.59
N LEU A 73 11.82 -4.81 15.57
CA LEU A 73 12.59 -3.57 15.76
C LEU A 73 11.77 -2.51 16.49
N LYS A 74 10.50 -2.32 16.08
CA LYS A 74 9.58 -1.40 16.77
C LYS A 74 9.37 -1.79 18.23
N ARG A 75 9.30 -3.09 18.52
CA ARG A 75 8.96 -3.62 19.85
C ARG A 75 10.13 -3.60 20.83
N TYR A 76 11.35 -3.83 20.34
CA TYR A 76 12.53 -4.05 21.16
C TYR A 76 13.54 -2.89 21.13
N GLU A 77 13.56 -2.11 20.06
CA GLU A 77 14.53 -1.02 19.88
C GLU A 77 13.87 0.37 19.83
N ASP A 78 12.56 0.45 20.11
CA ASP A 78 11.73 1.66 19.90
C ASP A 78 11.94 2.29 18.51
N ALA A 79 12.28 1.46 17.52
CA ALA A 79 12.61 1.91 16.19
C ALA A 79 11.39 2.60 15.55
N LYS A 80 11.62 3.77 14.96
CA LYS A 80 10.60 4.48 14.20
C LYS A 80 10.40 3.79 12.85
N VAL A 81 9.37 2.96 12.76
CA VAL A 81 8.93 2.39 11.48
C VAL A 81 8.16 3.46 10.71
N GLU A 82 8.71 3.88 9.58
CA GLU A 82 8.04 4.81 8.66
C GLU A 82 7.16 4.03 7.68
N SER A 83 5.97 4.55 7.39
CA SER A 83 5.11 4.03 6.34
C SER A 83 5.74 4.28 4.98
N CYS A 84 5.69 3.30 4.06
CA CYS A 84 6.05 3.53 2.67
C CYS A 84 5.20 4.68 2.12
N ASN A 85 5.85 5.80 1.80
CA ASN A 85 5.27 6.81 0.93
C ASN A 85 5.59 6.41 -0.52
N ALA A 86 4.73 6.77 -1.48
CA ALA A 86 4.94 6.48 -2.91
C ALA A 86 6.30 6.97 -3.49
N SER A 87 7.04 7.78 -2.73
CA SER A 87 8.38 8.31 -3.06
C SER A 87 9.54 7.56 -2.40
N GLN A 88 9.30 6.64 -1.46
CA GLN A 88 10.33 5.88 -0.76
C GLN A 88 9.88 4.43 -0.55
N SER A 89 10.35 3.57 -1.45
CA SER A 89 10.26 2.13 -1.30
C SER A 89 11.37 1.65 -0.36
N PHE A 90 10.98 0.89 0.66
CA PHE A 90 11.82 0.14 1.60
C PHE A 90 12.53 0.95 2.69
N LEU A 91 12.00 0.79 3.91
CA LEU A 91 12.71 0.63 5.18
C LEU A 91 14.12 1.26 5.21
N VAL A 92 14.20 2.57 5.37
CA VAL A 92 15.42 3.19 5.88
C VAL A 92 15.44 2.94 7.39
N ALA A 93 15.99 1.79 7.79
CA ALA A 93 16.60 1.68 9.11
C ALA A 93 17.80 2.62 9.09
N LYS A 94 17.57 3.89 9.49
CA LYS A 94 18.65 4.83 9.75
C LYS A 94 19.38 4.33 10.99
N PHE A 95 20.48 3.60 10.77
CA PHE A 95 21.56 3.54 11.75
C PHE A 95 22.32 4.87 11.73
#